data_AF-A0A6G9GV50-F1
#
_entry.id   AF-A0A6G9GV50-F1
#
_cell.length_a   1.000
_cell.length_b   1.000
_cell.length_c   1.000
_cell.angle_alpha   90.00
_cell.angle_beta   90.00
_cell.angle_gamma   90.00
#
_symmetry.space_group_name_H-M   'P 1'
#
loop_
_entity.id
_entity.type
_entity.pdbx_description
1 polymer ?
#
loop_
_entity_poly.entity_id
_entity_poly.type
_entity_poly.pdbx_seq_one_letter_code
_entity_poly.pdbx_strand_id
1 'polypeptide(L)'
;MPHSQTSAPRGRVRLARGASPWLLPTVATAAISLVRARHSRRAAVLAVPATALAAGMLWFFRDPEREITQARVISPADGVVQSIMPWKDGRTRVAIFMSPLNVHVNRAPLAGTVTSVEHIPGGFVPAFNKESENNERVVWHFDTELGDIEMVQIAGAVARRIVPYLPQGTKVEQGERIGLIRFGSRVDIYLPEGVDVAVEVGQTTTAGVTRIDRD
;
A
#
# COMPACT_ATOMS: atom_id res chain seq x y z
N MET A 1 -11.50 3.02 -38.97
CA MET A 1 -10.60 2.02 -38.36
C MET A 1 -11.19 1.64 -37.02
N PRO A 2 -11.66 0.40 -36.80
CA PRO A 2 -12.30 0.05 -35.53
C PRO A 2 -11.23 -0.12 -34.45
N HIS A 3 -11.43 0.54 -33.31
CA HIS A 3 -10.59 0.41 -32.13
C HIS A 3 -10.63 -1.02 -31.61
N SER A 4 -9.47 -1.71 -31.64
CA SER A 4 -9.27 -2.95 -30.93
C SER A 4 -9.27 -2.66 -29.43
N GLN A 5 -10.40 -2.87 -28.77
CA GLN A 5 -10.45 -2.96 -27.31
C GLN A 5 -9.74 -4.24 -26.89
N THR A 6 -8.48 -4.12 -26.48
CA THR A 6 -7.75 -5.21 -25.84
C THR A 6 -8.41 -5.46 -24.48
N SER A 7 -9.25 -6.49 -24.38
CA SER A 7 -9.87 -6.88 -23.12
C SER A 7 -8.80 -7.17 -22.08
N ALA A 8 -8.76 -6.40 -20.99
CA ALA A 8 -7.89 -6.67 -19.86
C ALA A 8 -8.17 -8.10 -19.33
N PRO A 9 -7.15 -8.92 -19.03
CA PRO A 9 -7.37 -10.28 -18.57
C PRO A 9 -8.05 -10.24 -17.20
N ARG A 10 -9.30 -10.72 -17.12
CA ARG A 10 -10.05 -10.87 -15.87
C ARG A 10 -9.28 -11.78 -14.91
N GLY A 11 -9.02 -11.28 -13.70
CA GLY A 11 -8.94 -12.12 -12.49
C GLY A 11 -7.58 -12.66 -12.03
N ARG A 12 -6.43 -12.18 -12.53
CA ARG A 12 -5.13 -12.59 -11.95
C ARG A 12 -4.81 -11.78 -10.71
N VAL A 13 -4.99 -12.39 -9.53
CA VAL A 13 -4.43 -11.88 -8.27
C VAL A 13 -2.96 -12.25 -8.21
N ARG A 14 -2.07 -11.25 -8.19
CA ARG A 14 -0.64 -11.45 -7.97
C ARG A 14 -0.35 -11.40 -6.47
N LEU A 15 0.87 -11.77 -6.10
CA LEU A 15 1.39 -11.55 -4.76
C LEU A 15 2.37 -10.38 -4.79
N ALA A 16 2.36 -9.58 -3.73
CA ALA A 16 3.23 -8.42 -3.59
C ALA A 16 4.71 -8.80 -3.67
N ARG A 17 5.51 -8.00 -4.38
CA ARG A 17 6.96 -8.16 -4.41
C ARG A 17 7.52 -7.97 -3.00
N GLY A 18 8.41 -8.88 -2.57
CA GLY A 18 8.96 -8.85 -1.21
C GLY A 18 8.07 -9.51 -0.14
N ALA A 19 7.01 -10.21 -0.53
CA ALA A 19 6.21 -11.05 0.37
C ALA A 19 6.87 -12.41 0.71
N SER A 20 7.80 -12.89 -0.11
CA SER A 20 8.37 -14.25 0.01
C SER A 20 8.98 -14.57 1.39
N PRO A 21 9.67 -13.67 2.11
CA PRO A 21 10.21 -13.99 3.44
C PRO A 21 9.14 -14.32 4.47
N TRP A 22 7.89 -13.91 4.24
CA TRP A 22 6.74 -14.14 5.11
C TRP A 22 5.85 -15.28 4.63
N LEU A 23 5.69 -15.42 3.31
CA LEU A 23 4.84 -16.45 2.71
C LEU A 23 5.48 -17.83 2.73
N LEU A 24 6.77 -17.96 2.39
CA LEU A 24 7.43 -19.26 2.32
C LEU A 24 7.39 -20.03 3.66
N PRO A 25 7.80 -19.46 4.80
CA PRO A 25 7.78 -20.22 6.06
C PRO A 25 6.36 -20.55 6.52
N THR A 26 5.38 -19.66 6.29
CA THR A 26 4.00 -19.88 6.74
C THR A 26 3.31 -20.95 5.90
N VAL A 27 3.48 -20.92 4.56
CA VAL A 27 2.96 -21.96 3.67
C VAL A 27 3.65 -23.30 3.89
N ALA A 28 4.97 -23.33 4.07
CA ALA A 28 5.70 -24.56 4.36
C ALA A 28 5.25 -25.19 5.68
N THR A 29 5.06 -24.38 6.72
CA THR A 29 4.56 -24.84 8.02
C THR A 29 3.14 -25.43 7.90
N ALA A 30 2.25 -24.77 7.15
CA ALA A 30 0.91 -25.27 6.89
C ALA A 30 0.94 -26.61 6.13
N ALA A 31 1.77 -26.71 5.08
CA ALA A 31 1.91 -27.93 4.28
C ALA A 31 2.44 -29.11 5.13
N ILE A 32 3.51 -28.89 5.90
CA ILE A 32 4.08 -29.92 6.80
C ILE A 32 3.03 -30.36 7.83
N SER A 33 2.31 -29.41 8.43
CA SER A 33 1.28 -29.71 9.43
C SER A 33 0.13 -30.53 8.83
N LEU A 34 -0.31 -30.21 7.62
CA LEU A 34 -1.35 -30.96 6.89
C LEU A 34 -0.91 -32.38 6.53
N VAL A 35 0.35 -32.57 6.11
CA VAL A 35 0.89 -33.92 5.86
C VAL A 35 0.90 -34.73 7.16
N ARG A 36 1.36 -34.13 8.26
CA ARG A 36 1.45 -34.80 9.56
C ARG A 36 0.08 -35.09 10.17
N ALA A 37 -0.93 -34.27 9.88
CA ALA A 37 -2.32 -34.47 10.29
C ALA A 37 -2.93 -35.79 9.79
N ARG A 38 -2.44 -36.32 8.65
CA ARG A 38 -2.89 -37.62 8.12
C ARG A 38 -2.56 -38.80 9.03
N HIS A 39 -1.59 -38.64 9.92
CA HIS A 39 -1.08 -39.71 10.79
C HIS A 39 -1.32 -39.45 12.29
N SER A 40 -1.85 -38.29 12.69
CA SER A 40 -2.05 -37.95 14.10
C SER A 40 -3.14 -36.92 14.33
N ARG A 41 -4.08 -37.22 15.23
CA ARG A 41 -5.15 -36.28 15.63
C ARG A 41 -4.61 -35.00 16.26
N ARG A 42 -3.50 -35.08 17.02
CA ARG A 42 -2.85 -33.88 17.59
C ARG A 42 -2.26 -32.99 16.49
N ALA A 43 -1.68 -33.59 15.47
CA ALA A 43 -1.19 -32.85 14.31
C ALA A 43 -2.33 -32.24 13.48
N ALA A 44 -3.49 -32.89 13.41
CA ALA A 44 -4.68 -32.33 12.77
C ALA A 44 -5.18 -31.06 13.47
N VAL A 45 -5.16 -31.01 14.80
CA VAL A 45 -5.51 -29.79 15.56
C VAL A 45 -4.54 -28.65 15.25
N LEU A 46 -3.24 -28.92 15.15
CA LEU A 46 -2.22 -27.90 14.82
C LEU A 46 -2.27 -27.45 13.35
N ALA A 47 -2.75 -28.29 12.44
CA ALA A 47 -2.85 -27.94 11.02
C ALA A 47 -3.88 -26.83 10.76
N VAL A 48 -4.93 -26.72 11.57
CA VAL A 48 -5.97 -25.70 11.43
C VAL A 48 -5.41 -24.28 11.57
N PRO A 49 -4.79 -23.87 12.71
CA PRO A 49 -4.25 -22.53 12.86
C PRO A 49 -3.10 -22.25 11.88
N ALA A 50 -2.27 -23.25 11.55
CA ALA A 50 -1.20 -23.09 10.58
C ALA A 50 -1.74 -22.78 9.17
N THR A 51 -2.79 -23.50 8.74
CA THR A 51 -3.45 -23.26 7.45
C THR A 51 -4.17 -21.91 7.43
N ALA A 52 -4.87 -21.55 8.51
CA ALA A 52 -5.52 -20.25 8.65
C ALA A 52 -4.51 -19.09 8.57
N LEU A 53 -3.36 -19.22 9.23
CA LEU A 53 -2.28 -18.24 9.16
C LEU A 53 -1.74 -18.11 7.72
N ALA A 54 -1.46 -19.24 7.06
CA ALA A 54 -0.97 -19.23 5.67
C ALA A 54 -1.99 -18.56 4.71
N ALA A 55 -3.28 -18.89 4.86
CA ALA A 55 -4.35 -18.26 4.08
C ALA A 55 -4.43 -16.74 4.35
N GLY A 56 -4.36 -16.33 5.62
CA GLY A 56 -4.34 -14.93 6.01
C GLY A 56 -3.14 -14.17 5.44
N MET A 57 -1.95 -14.77 5.44
CA MET A 57 -0.75 -14.15 4.85
C MET A 57 -0.85 -14.04 3.33
N LEU A 58 -1.32 -15.10 2.64
CA LEU A 58 -1.56 -15.05 1.19
C LEU A 58 -2.54 -13.94 0.83
N TRP A 59 -3.59 -13.79 1.62
CA TRP A 59 -4.59 -12.76 1.41
C TRP A 59 -4.08 -11.36 1.76
N PHE A 60 -3.27 -11.20 2.81
CA PHE A 60 -2.64 -9.93 3.18
C PHE A 60 -1.70 -9.42 2.07
N PHE A 61 -0.87 -10.32 1.52
CA PHE A 61 0.10 -10.01 0.47
C PHE A 61 -0.49 -10.05 -0.95
N ARG A 62 -1.81 -10.07 -1.10
CA ARG A 62 -2.46 -10.02 -2.41
C ARG A 62 -2.19 -8.68 -3.09
N ASP A 63 -2.05 -8.73 -4.41
CA ASP A 63 -1.86 -7.60 -5.30
C ASP A 63 -2.71 -7.81 -6.55
N PRO A 64 -4.01 -7.47 -6.49
CA PRO A 64 -4.90 -7.59 -7.64
C PRO A 64 -4.54 -6.56 -8.71
N GLU A 65 -4.74 -6.93 -9.97
CA GLU A 65 -4.74 -5.96 -11.07
C GLU A 65 -5.93 -5.00 -10.97
N ARG A 66 -5.71 -3.78 -11.46
CA ARG A 66 -6.69 -2.68 -11.38
C ARG A 66 -6.68 -1.91 -12.68
N GLU A 67 -7.86 -1.47 -13.08
CA GLU A 67 -8.00 -0.43 -14.10
C GLU A 67 -7.73 0.91 -13.41
N ILE A 68 -6.73 1.64 -13.90
CA ILE A 68 -6.31 2.90 -13.29
C ILE A 68 -7.24 4.01 -13.75
N THR A 69 -7.85 4.70 -12.77
CA THR A 69 -8.73 5.85 -13.04
C THR A 69 -7.90 7.04 -13.54
N GLN A 70 -8.41 7.73 -14.54
CA GLN A 70 -7.81 8.96 -15.06
C GLN A 70 -8.27 10.14 -14.18
N ALA A 71 -7.36 10.69 -13.41
CA ALA A 71 -7.54 11.91 -12.61
C ALA A 71 -6.18 12.61 -12.46
N ARG A 72 -6.12 13.85 -11.96
CA ARG A 72 -4.80 14.46 -11.69
C ARG A 72 -4.13 13.76 -10.52
N VAL A 73 -4.85 13.51 -9.44
CA VAL A 73 -4.32 12.77 -8.28
C VAL A 73 -5.25 11.63 -7.91
N ILE A 74 -4.70 10.42 -7.87
CA ILE A 74 -5.39 9.23 -7.38
C ILE A 74 -4.80 8.77 -6.04
N SER A 75 -5.59 7.97 -5.34
CA SER A 75 -5.22 7.43 -4.05
C SER A 75 -4.01 6.50 -4.21
N PRO A 76 -2.96 6.66 -3.38
CA PRO A 76 -1.81 5.75 -3.38
C PRO A 76 -2.06 4.46 -2.59
N ALA A 77 -3.18 4.36 -1.86
CA ALA A 77 -3.42 3.31 -0.87
C ALA A 77 -4.89 2.86 -0.80
N ASP A 78 -5.10 1.56 -0.56
CA ASP A 78 -6.39 1.05 -0.10
C ASP A 78 -6.57 1.39 1.38
N GLY A 79 -7.71 1.96 1.74
CA GLY A 79 -7.91 2.30 3.13
C GLY A 79 -9.12 3.19 3.36
N VAL A 80 -9.03 3.96 4.42
CA VAL A 80 -10.01 4.98 4.80
C VAL A 80 -9.27 6.28 5.06
N VAL A 81 -9.78 7.39 4.51
CA VAL A 81 -9.25 8.72 4.80
C VAL A 81 -9.39 8.98 6.29
N GLN A 82 -8.28 9.05 6.99
CA GLN A 82 -8.22 9.24 8.44
C GLN A 82 -8.27 10.71 8.82
N SER A 83 -7.57 11.58 8.07
CA SER A 83 -7.56 13.02 8.32
C SER A 83 -7.19 13.79 7.05
N ILE A 84 -7.71 15.01 6.96
CA ILE A 84 -7.33 16.00 5.94
C ILE A 84 -6.96 17.26 6.72
N MET A 85 -5.70 17.70 6.65
CA MET A 85 -5.21 18.82 7.44
C MET A 85 -4.27 19.73 6.63
N PRO A 86 -4.36 21.06 6.81
CA PRO A 86 -3.33 21.96 6.32
C PRO A 86 -1.96 21.61 6.88
N TRP A 87 -0.93 21.79 6.06
CA TRP A 87 0.47 21.57 6.42
C TRP A 87 1.24 22.89 6.50
N LYS A 88 2.41 22.85 7.15
CA LYS A 88 3.16 24.06 7.54
C LYS A 88 3.66 24.90 6.37
N ASP A 89 3.76 24.32 5.18
CA ASP A 89 4.29 24.91 3.97
C ASP A 89 3.21 25.22 2.92
N GLY A 90 1.94 25.32 3.34
CA GLY A 90 0.81 25.62 2.45
C GLY A 90 0.21 24.39 1.77
N ARG A 91 0.84 23.22 1.88
CA ARG A 91 0.29 21.96 1.36
C ARG A 91 -0.90 21.47 2.17
N THR A 92 -1.69 20.57 1.58
CA THR A 92 -2.74 19.83 2.29
C THR A 92 -2.37 18.37 2.44
N ARG A 93 -2.32 17.87 3.69
CA ARG A 93 -2.06 16.46 4.00
C ARG A 93 -3.35 15.66 3.98
N VAL A 94 -3.41 14.62 3.15
CA VAL A 94 -4.46 13.60 3.17
C VAL A 94 -3.85 12.30 3.70
N ALA A 95 -4.27 11.90 4.90
CA ALA A 95 -3.78 10.69 5.57
C ALA A 95 -4.75 9.53 5.35
N ILE A 96 -4.28 8.41 4.81
CA ILE A 96 -5.08 7.22 4.49
C ILE A 96 -4.63 6.06 5.37
N PHE A 97 -5.51 5.62 6.26
CA PHE A 97 -5.26 4.45 7.11
C PHE A 97 -5.65 3.17 6.37
N MET A 98 -4.74 2.21 6.34
CA MET A 98 -4.92 0.91 5.73
C MET A 98 -5.09 -0.12 6.84
N SER A 99 -6.26 -0.75 6.90
CA SER A 99 -6.50 -1.87 7.80
C SER A 99 -5.72 -3.10 7.33
N PRO A 100 -5.48 -4.12 8.20
CA PRO A 100 -4.93 -5.41 7.79
C PRO A 100 -5.73 -6.08 6.66
N LEU A 101 -6.97 -5.63 6.46
CA LEU A 101 -7.85 -6.15 5.44
C LEU A 101 -7.61 -5.57 4.04
N ASN A 102 -6.90 -4.45 3.93
CA ASN A 102 -6.66 -3.75 2.68
C ASN A 102 -5.50 -4.37 1.87
N VAL A 103 -5.38 -4.01 0.59
CA VAL A 103 -4.18 -4.31 -0.19
C VAL A 103 -3.08 -3.35 0.23
N HIS A 104 -1.92 -3.88 0.62
CA HIS A 104 -0.82 -3.07 1.16
C HIS A 104 0.25 -2.69 0.11
N VAL A 105 0.00 -3.01 -1.16
CA VAL A 105 0.79 -2.49 -2.28
C VAL A 105 0.34 -1.06 -2.55
N ASN A 106 1.29 -0.12 -2.50
CA ASN A 106 1.04 1.28 -2.77
C ASN A 106 1.39 1.65 -4.20
N ARG A 107 0.72 2.67 -4.71
CA ARG A 107 0.81 3.11 -6.11
C ARG A 107 1.20 4.58 -6.21
N ALA A 108 1.85 4.95 -7.31
CA ALA A 108 2.15 6.33 -7.64
C ALA A 108 0.83 7.12 -7.79
N PRO A 109 0.65 8.23 -7.07
CA PRO A 109 -0.60 9.00 -7.11
C PRO A 109 -0.78 9.79 -8.42
N LEU A 110 0.32 10.08 -9.11
CA LEU A 110 0.38 10.82 -10.37
C LEU A 110 1.62 10.37 -11.15
N ALA A 111 1.62 10.58 -12.47
CA ALA A 111 2.78 10.33 -13.31
C ALA A 111 3.89 11.36 -13.06
N GLY A 112 5.16 10.94 -13.16
CA GLY A 112 6.28 11.84 -12.90
C GLY A 112 7.61 11.14 -12.77
N THR A 113 8.60 11.85 -12.23
CA THR A 113 9.93 11.30 -11.94
C THR A 113 10.13 11.22 -10.43
N VAL A 114 10.53 10.05 -9.93
CA VAL A 114 10.90 9.87 -8.52
C VAL A 114 12.19 10.62 -8.24
N THR A 115 12.13 11.74 -7.52
CA THR A 115 13.29 12.58 -7.22
C THR A 115 13.98 12.18 -5.92
N SER A 116 13.27 11.54 -5.00
CA SER A 116 13.83 11.03 -3.75
C SER A 116 13.05 9.82 -3.22
N VAL A 117 13.78 8.89 -2.57
CA VAL A 117 13.23 7.77 -1.81
C VAL A 117 14.05 7.63 -0.53
N GLU A 118 13.62 8.28 0.55
CA GLU A 118 14.37 8.35 1.80
C GLU A 118 13.75 7.43 2.85
N HIS A 119 14.57 6.52 3.40
CA HIS A 119 14.16 5.69 4.54
C HIS A 119 14.53 6.38 5.85
N ILE A 120 13.53 6.65 6.68
CA ILE A 120 13.71 7.27 7.99
C ILE A 120 13.39 6.22 9.07
N PRO A 121 14.38 5.79 9.87
CA PRO A 121 14.13 4.87 10.97
C PRO A 121 13.28 5.54 12.05
N GLY A 122 12.44 4.77 12.74
CA GLY A 122 11.55 5.30 13.78
C GLY A 122 10.94 4.22 14.67
N GLY A 123 9.98 4.64 15.48
CA GLY A 123 9.25 3.80 16.43
C GLY A 123 8.22 2.85 15.79
N PHE A 124 7.46 2.18 16.66
CA PHE A 124 6.57 1.07 16.30
C PHE A 124 5.20 1.19 17.00
N VAL A 125 4.61 2.37 16.98
CA VAL A 125 3.26 2.59 17.53
C VAL A 125 2.20 2.17 16.50
N PRO A 126 1.00 1.71 16.88
CA PRO A 126 -0.08 1.49 15.91
C PRO A 126 -0.35 2.71 15.01
N ALA A 127 -0.51 2.48 13.70
CA ALA A 127 -0.57 3.54 12.68
C ALA A 127 -1.80 4.48 12.80
N PHE A 128 -2.82 4.08 13.57
CA PHE A 128 -3.99 4.91 13.84
C PHE A 128 -3.76 5.94 14.96
N ASN A 129 -2.68 5.80 15.75
CA ASN A 129 -2.34 6.72 16.83
C ASN A 129 -1.55 7.93 16.31
N LYS A 130 -1.64 9.06 17.00
CA LYS A 130 -0.92 10.29 16.61
C LYS A 130 0.60 10.12 16.66
N GLU A 131 1.11 9.34 17.62
CA GLU A 131 2.53 9.08 17.82
C GLU A 131 3.18 8.31 16.65
N SER A 132 2.37 7.73 15.75
CA SER A 132 2.85 7.06 14.55
C SER A 132 3.57 7.99 13.56
N GLU A 133 3.47 9.31 13.71
CA GLU A 133 4.30 10.27 12.96
C GLU A 133 5.81 10.03 13.19
N ASN A 134 6.18 9.45 14.34
CA ASN A 134 7.56 9.09 14.68
C ASN A 134 7.92 7.64 14.31
N ASN A 135 7.01 6.91 13.66
CA ASN A 135 7.32 5.56 13.21
C ASN A 135 8.31 5.55 12.06
N GLU A 136 8.87 4.37 11.82
CA GLU A 136 9.59 4.09 10.59
C GLU A 136 8.75 4.47 9.37
N ARG A 137 9.37 5.22 8.44
CA ARG A 137 8.71 5.71 7.24
C ARG A 137 9.63 5.73 6.03
N VAL A 138 9.04 5.72 4.85
CA VAL A 138 9.71 6.05 3.60
C VAL A 138 9.05 7.29 3.03
N VAL A 139 9.85 8.32 2.79
CA VAL A 139 9.42 9.58 2.18
C VAL A 139 9.78 9.53 0.70
N TRP A 140 8.78 9.78 -0.13
CA TRP A 140 8.90 9.84 -1.58
C TRP A 140 8.65 11.26 -2.04
N HIS A 141 9.46 11.72 -2.98
CA HIS A 141 9.20 12.92 -3.76
C HIS A 141 9.06 12.56 -5.22
N PHE A 142 8.05 13.15 -5.87
CA PHE A 142 7.78 13.01 -7.28
C PHE A 142 7.77 14.39 -7.92
N ASP A 143 8.61 14.59 -8.93
CA ASP A 143 8.52 15.73 -9.84
C ASP A 143 7.44 15.43 -10.88
N THR A 144 6.35 16.20 -10.84
CA THR A 144 5.12 15.98 -11.60
C THR A 144 4.65 17.26 -12.29
N GLU A 145 3.61 17.15 -13.13
CA GLU A 145 2.97 18.33 -13.74
C GLU A 145 2.34 19.30 -12.72
N LEU A 146 2.03 18.83 -11.51
CA LEU A 146 1.50 19.65 -10.41
C LEU A 146 2.61 20.22 -9.51
N GLY A 147 3.88 19.99 -9.86
CA GLY A 147 5.04 20.28 -9.02
C GLY A 147 5.43 19.08 -8.14
N ASP A 148 6.12 19.37 -7.04
CA ASP A 148 6.57 18.34 -6.09
C ASP A 148 5.40 17.73 -5.32
N ILE A 149 5.20 16.44 -5.49
CA ILE A 149 4.28 15.64 -4.69
C ILE A 149 5.09 14.84 -3.69
N GLU A 150 4.84 15.08 -2.40
CA GLU A 150 5.39 14.26 -1.32
C GLU A 150 4.40 13.18 -0.92
N MET A 151 4.89 11.96 -0.79
CA MET A 151 4.12 10.83 -0.25
C MET A 151 4.94 10.13 0.82
N VAL A 152 4.33 9.86 1.96
CA VAL A 152 4.98 9.21 3.09
C VAL A 152 4.28 7.89 3.39
N GLN A 153 5.03 6.80 3.27
CA GLN A 153 4.61 5.49 3.73
C GLN A 153 5.02 5.34 5.19
N ILE A 154 4.10 5.00 6.08
CA ILE A 154 4.37 4.90 7.52
C ILE A 154 4.05 3.48 7.99
N ALA A 155 5.06 2.79 8.51
CA ALA A 155 4.91 1.45 9.07
C ALA A 155 4.20 1.48 10.42
N GLY A 156 3.43 0.44 10.72
CA GLY A 156 2.79 0.24 12.02
C GLY A 156 3.74 -0.36 13.08
N ALA A 157 3.20 -1.25 13.90
CA ALA A 157 3.81 -1.64 15.18
C ALA A 157 5.06 -2.55 15.12
N VAL A 158 5.82 -2.56 14.01
CA VAL A 158 7.07 -3.35 13.87
C VAL A 158 8.00 -2.77 12.79
N ALA A 159 9.31 -2.91 13.01
CA ALA A 159 10.41 -2.39 12.19
C ALA A 159 10.67 -3.09 10.84
N ARG A 160 11.27 -2.32 9.93
CA ARG A 160 11.82 -2.66 8.60
C ARG A 160 10.79 -3.23 7.64
N ARG A 161 9.62 -2.59 7.60
CA ARG A 161 8.43 -3.14 6.93
C ARG A 161 8.06 -2.46 5.61
N ILE A 162 8.67 -1.33 5.28
CA ILE A 162 8.42 -0.67 3.99
C ILE A 162 9.41 -1.20 2.97
N VAL A 163 8.90 -1.61 1.81
CA VAL A 163 9.67 -2.16 0.70
C VAL A 163 9.48 -1.26 -0.51
N PRO A 164 10.39 -0.30 -0.73
CA PRO A 164 10.42 0.46 -1.98
C PRO A 164 10.66 -0.47 -3.17
N TYR A 165 9.92 -0.26 -4.25
CA TYR A 165 10.09 -1.04 -5.47
C TYR A 165 11.01 -0.37 -6.48
N LEU A 166 11.04 0.95 -6.46
CA LEU A 166 11.69 1.79 -7.44
C LEU A 166 12.78 2.65 -6.77
N PRO A 167 13.94 2.83 -7.41
CA PRO A 167 14.94 3.78 -6.95
C PRO A 167 14.61 5.22 -7.39
N GLN A 168 15.31 6.19 -6.79
CA GLN A 168 15.40 7.55 -7.29
C GLN A 168 15.83 7.58 -8.77
N GLY A 169 15.31 8.55 -9.53
CA GLY A 169 15.54 8.75 -10.96
C GLY A 169 14.59 7.96 -11.86
N THR A 170 13.70 7.15 -11.29
CA THR A 170 12.75 6.33 -12.06
C THR A 170 11.57 7.19 -12.54
N LYS A 171 11.22 7.10 -13.82
CA LYS A 171 9.95 7.62 -14.33
C LYS A 171 8.83 6.64 -14.02
N VAL A 172 7.70 7.14 -13.56
CA VAL A 172 6.53 6.35 -13.19
C VAL A 172 5.28 6.84 -13.89
N GLU A 173 4.44 5.91 -14.28
CA GLU A 173 3.09 6.21 -14.73
C GLU A 173 2.13 6.32 -13.54
N GLN A 174 1.04 7.08 -13.69
CA GLN A 174 0.01 7.15 -12.66
C GLN A 174 -0.53 5.74 -12.35
N GLY A 175 -0.61 5.40 -11.06
CA GLY A 175 -1.09 4.10 -10.61
C GLY A 175 -0.06 2.98 -10.68
N GLU A 176 1.17 3.25 -11.12
CA GLU A 176 2.27 2.28 -11.10
C GLU A 176 2.60 1.84 -9.66
N ARG A 177 2.99 0.58 -9.47
CA ARG A 177 3.31 0.01 -8.15
C ARG A 177 4.67 0.51 -7.68
N ILE A 178 4.69 1.24 -6.56
CA ILE A 178 5.92 1.87 -6.05
C ILE A 178 6.47 1.19 -4.79
N GLY A 179 5.67 0.42 -4.07
CA GLY A 179 6.15 -0.26 -2.88
C GLY A 179 5.09 -1.11 -2.17
N LEU A 180 5.51 -1.69 -1.05
CA LEU A 180 4.69 -2.46 -0.12
C LEU A 180 4.96 -2.00 1.30
N ILE A 181 3.92 -1.85 2.11
CA ILE A 181 4.07 -1.67 3.56
C ILE A 181 3.58 -2.93 4.25
N ARG A 182 4.47 -3.64 4.95
CA ARG A 182 4.10 -4.85 5.66
C ARG A 182 3.39 -4.48 6.97
N PHE A 183 2.27 -5.15 7.25
CA PHE A 183 1.62 -5.24 8.55
C PHE A 183 1.45 -3.92 9.32
N GLY A 184 0.57 -3.08 8.78
CA GLY A 184 0.17 -1.80 9.32
C GLY A 184 0.60 -0.72 8.36
N SER A 185 -0.34 0.10 7.88
CA SER A 185 0.10 1.19 7.04
C SER A 185 -0.85 2.36 7.07
N ARG A 186 -0.26 3.51 7.31
CA ARG A 186 -0.82 4.78 6.87
C ARG A 186 -0.02 5.24 5.66
N VAL A 187 -0.68 5.84 4.70
CA VAL A 187 -0.02 6.58 3.63
C VAL A 187 -0.52 8.01 3.68
N ASP A 188 0.41 8.93 3.84
CA ASP A 188 0.14 10.36 3.78
C ASP A 188 0.53 10.86 2.39
N ILE A 189 -0.33 11.65 1.75
CA ILE A 189 0.00 12.40 0.53
C ILE A 189 -0.15 13.89 0.82
N TYR A 190 0.83 14.67 0.39
CA TYR A 190 0.85 16.13 0.56
C TYR A 190 0.60 16.78 -0.78
N LEU A 191 -0.58 17.36 -0.92
CA LEU A 191 -1.00 18.04 -2.14
C LEU A 191 -0.47 19.47 -2.15
N PRO A 192 0.03 19.96 -3.30
CA PRO A 192 0.56 21.31 -3.42
C PRO A 192 -0.55 22.35 -3.22
N GLU A 193 -0.14 23.59 -2.93
CA GLU A 193 -1.07 24.70 -2.79
C GLU A 193 -1.92 24.88 -4.07
N GLY A 194 -3.21 25.16 -3.91
CA GLY A 194 -4.15 25.30 -5.03
C GLY A 194 -4.78 24.00 -5.53
N VAL A 195 -4.39 22.84 -4.99
CA VAL A 195 -5.07 21.55 -5.28
C VAL A 195 -6.14 21.28 -4.21
N ASP A 196 -7.40 21.41 -4.61
CA ASP A 196 -8.54 21.15 -3.73
C ASP A 196 -8.77 19.65 -3.52
N VAL A 197 -9.05 19.23 -2.28
CA VAL A 197 -9.34 17.82 -1.94
C VAL A 197 -10.79 17.47 -2.30
N ALA A 198 -10.97 16.35 -3.02
CA ALA A 198 -12.28 15.80 -3.39
C ALA A 198 -12.79 14.72 -2.42
N VAL A 199 -11.93 14.13 -1.61
CA VAL A 199 -12.29 13.10 -0.63
C VAL A 199 -12.67 13.67 0.73
N GLU A 200 -13.40 12.90 1.52
CA GLU A 200 -13.83 13.25 2.88
C GLU A 200 -13.24 12.30 3.93
N VAL A 201 -13.09 12.77 5.17
CA VAL A 201 -12.70 11.91 6.30
C VAL A 201 -13.74 10.81 6.49
N GLY A 202 -13.28 9.56 6.63
CA GLY A 202 -14.13 8.37 6.70
C GLY A 202 -14.42 7.73 5.34
N GLN A 203 -14.07 8.38 4.23
CA GLN A 203 -14.26 7.81 2.89
C GLN A 203 -13.30 6.64 2.65
N THR A 204 -13.83 5.55 2.10
CA THR A 204 -13.00 4.41 1.65
C THR A 204 -12.28 4.77 0.35
N THR A 205 -10.99 4.46 0.28
CA THR A 205 -10.15 4.64 -0.90
C THR A 205 -9.65 3.31 -1.43
N THR A 206 -9.44 3.25 -2.74
CA THR A 206 -8.77 2.15 -3.44
C THR A 206 -7.59 2.70 -4.21
N ALA A 207 -6.39 2.17 -3.97
CA ALA A 207 -5.17 2.63 -4.64
C ALA A 207 -5.30 2.50 -6.17
N GLY A 208 -4.88 3.49 -6.95
CA GLY A 208 -5.04 3.40 -8.40
C GLY A 208 -6.42 3.81 -8.94
N VAL A 209 -7.42 3.99 -8.07
CA VAL A 209 -8.83 4.13 -8.50
C VAL A 209 -9.49 5.36 -7.92
N THR A 210 -9.42 5.56 -6.60
CA THR A 210 -10.12 6.69 -5.97
C THR A 210 -9.42 8.00 -6.28
N ARG A 211 -10.11 8.93 -6.92
CA ARG A 211 -9.64 10.32 -7.13
C ARG A 211 -9.49 11.05 -5.78
N ILE A 212 -8.43 11.84 -5.64
CA ILE A 212 -8.11 12.59 -4.40
C ILE A 212 -8.36 14.09 -4.54
N ASP A 213 -8.15 14.68 -5.72
CA ASP A 213 -8.31 16.11 -5.98
C ASP A 213 -9.64 16.44 -6.67
N ARG A 214 -10.12 17.69 -6.59
CA ARG A 214 -11.23 18.21 -7.42
C ARG A 214 -10.71 18.61 -8.80
N ASP A 215 -11.58 18.89 -9.77
CA ASP A 215 -11.19 19.44 -11.08
C ASP A 215 -10.83 20.92 -10.97
#